data_AF-A0A7L5AND6-F1
#
_entry.id   AF-A0A7L5AND6-F1
#
_cell.length_a   1.000
_cell.length_b   1.000
_cell.length_c   1.000
_cell.angle_alpha   90.00
_cell.angle_beta   90.00
_cell.angle_gamma   90.00
#
_symmetry.space_group_name_H-M   'P 1'
#
loop_
_entity.id
_entity.type
_entity.pdbx_description
1 polymer ?
#
loop_
_entity_poly.entity_id
_entity_poly.type
_entity_poly.pdbx_seq_one_letter_code
_entity_poly.pdbx_strand_id
1 'polypeptide(L)'
;MPHSPTHDADDVDVRMVPNRKLEAIQEIKSYAVGSRHRLDAQEFTSTTDSATHNSETFDAGLSDEVWTSPVADDYRTKIDAADSGAYDAIGDIVSDLTDAENAFYDAGLGVVPEDSALAVWPSS
;
A
#
# COMPACT_ATOMS: atom_id res chain seq x y z
N MET A 1 -39.64 37.74 -37.60
CA MET A 1 -39.06 38.15 -36.31
C MET A 1 -38.65 36.88 -35.57
N PRO A 2 -37.36 36.69 -35.27
CA PRO A 2 -36.90 35.51 -34.54
C PRO A 2 -37.07 35.76 -33.04
N HIS A 3 -37.73 34.83 -32.33
CA HIS A 3 -37.65 34.75 -30.88
C HIS A 3 -36.57 33.73 -30.54
N SER A 4 -35.43 34.22 -30.05
CA SER A 4 -34.40 33.38 -29.45
C SER A 4 -34.89 32.85 -28.10
N PRO A 5 -34.66 31.57 -27.77
CA PRO A 5 -34.92 31.07 -26.43
C PRO A 5 -33.88 31.69 -25.48
N THR A 6 -34.36 32.29 -24.39
CA THR A 6 -33.55 32.64 -23.22
C THR A 6 -33.03 31.35 -22.62
N HIS A 7 -31.71 31.16 -22.72
CA HIS A 7 -30.99 30.11 -22.01
C HIS A 7 -30.78 30.60 -20.59
N ASP A 8 -31.68 30.21 -19.67
CA ASP A 8 -31.46 30.35 -18.23
C ASP A 8 -30.31 29.42 -17.84
N ALA A 9 -29.09 29.97 -17.90
CA ALA A 9 -27.89 29.34 -17.37
C ALA A 9 -27.82 29.61 -15.87
N ASP A 10 -28.70 28.98 -15.10
CA ASP A 10 -28.40 28.64 -13.71
C ASP A 10 -27.62 27.32 -13.71
N ASP A 11 -26.45 27.33 -14.39
CA ASP A 11 -25.45 26.29 -14.23
C ASP A 11 -24.80 26.58 -12.88
N VAL A 12 -25.39 26.02 -11.82
CA VAL A 12 -24.80 26.05 -10.49
C VAL A 12 -23.43 25.41 -10.66
N ASP A 13 -22.37 26.22 -10.66
CA ASP A 13 -20.99 25.75 -10.74
C ASP A 13 -20.70 24.94 -9.47
N VAL A 14 -21.10 23.67 -9.49
CA VAL A 14 -20.92 22.75 -8.36
C VAL A 14 -19.43 22.51 -8.28
N ARG A 15 -18.80 23.15 -7.30
CA ARG A 15 -17.38 22.97 -7.04
C ARG A 15 -17.11 21.51 -6.67
N MET A 16 -16.36 20.83 -7.52
CA MET A 16 -15.95 19.45 -7.31
C MET A 16 -14.63 19.42 -6.55
N VAL A 17 -14.54 18.57 -5.53
CA VAL A 17 -13.35 18.38 -4.70
C VAL A 17 -12.94 16.91 -4.68
N PRO A 18 -11.66 16.59 -4.40
CA PRO A 18 -11.23 15.22 -4.20
C PRO A 18 -12.03 14.50 -3.12
N ASN A 19 -12.35 13.23 -3.36
CA ASN A 19 -13.04 12.41 -2.38
C ASN A 19 -12.07 11.99 -1.26
N ARG A 20 -12.32 12.44 -0.03
CA ARG A 20 -11.45 12.17 1.13
C ARG A 20 -11.34 10.68 1.46
N LYS A 21 -12.36 9.89 1.15
CA LYS A 21 -12.32 8.43 1.35
C LYS A 21 -11.41 7.76 0.34
N LEU A 22 -11.41 8.23 -0.91
CA LEU A 22 -10.48 7.75 -1.94
C LEU A 22 -9.03 8.11 -1.59
N GLU A 23 -8.79 9.36 -1.16
CA GLU A 23 -7.45 9.78 -0.71
C GLU A 23 -6.92 8.89 0.42
N ALA A 24 -7.76 8.53 1.40
CA ALA A 24 -7.36 7.64 2.50
C ALA A 24 -6.99 6.24 2.00
N ILE A 25 -7.75 5.67 1.06
CA ILE A 25 -7.42 4.37 0.44
C ILE A 25 -6.06 4.43 -0.26
N GLN A 26 -5.81 5.50 -1.01
CA GLN A 26 -4.55 5.72 -1.73
C GLN A 26 -3.36 5.87 -0.77
N GLU A 27 -3.53 6.60 0.33
CA GLU A 27 -2.49 6.77 1.34
C GLU A 27 -2.12 5.44 2.01
N ILE A 28 -3.12 4.66 2.42
CA ILE A 28 -2.90 3.35 3.05
C ILE A 28 -2.25 2.38 2.05
N LYS A 29 -2.70 2.40 0.78
CA LYS A 29 -2.09 1.59 -0.28
C LYS A 29 -0.63 1.96 -0.51
N SER A 30 -0.31 3.25 -0.56
CA SER A 30 1.07 3.74 -0.67
C SER A 30 1.93 3.26 0.50
N TYR A 31 1.39 3.31 1.72
CA TYR A 31 2.07 2.80 2.91
C TYR A 31 2.30 1.28 2.84
N ALA A 32 1.33 0.50 2.36
CA ALA A 32 1.45 -0.95 2.20
C ALA A 32 2.53 -1.31 1.16
N VAL A 33 2.54 -0.63 0.00
CA VAL A 33 3.60 -0.78 -1.02
C VAL A 33 4.97 -0.40 -0.45
N GLY A 34 5.06 0.70 0.30
CA GLY A 34 6.29 1.11 0.97
C GLY A 34 6.75 0.12 2.05
N SER A 35 5.83 -0.59 2.69
CA SER A 35 6.16 -1.66 3.65
C SER A 35 6.77 -2.87 2.95
N ARG A 36 6.23 -3.25 1.78
CA ARG A 36 6.82 -4.31 0.93
C ARG A 36 8.25 -3.98 0.52
N HIS A 37 8.49 -2.75 0.04
CA HIS A 37 9.85 -2.31 -0.30
C HIS A 37 10.80 -2.27 0.90
N ARG A 38 10.30 -2.00 2.12
CA ARG A 38 11.13 -2.03 3.33
C ARG A 38 11.50 -3.46 3.73
N LEU A 39 10.63 -4.44 3.49
CA LEU A 39 10.97 -5.86 3.64
C LEU A 39 12.00 -6.28 2.58
N ASP A 40 11.78 -5.92 1.31
CA ASP A 40 12.73 -6.19 0.21
C ASP A 40 14.12 -5.57 0.48
N ALA A 41 14.14 -4.36 1.06
CA ALA A 41 15.36 -3.61 1.34
C ALA A 41 16.03 -3.98 2.66
N GLN A 42 15.45 -4.88 3.46
CA GLN A 42 16.04 -5.33 4.71
C GLN A 42 17.19 -6.31 4.41
N GLU A 43 18.30 -5.76 3.94
CA GLU A 43 19.59 -6.44 3.96
C GLU A 43 19.98 -6.58 5.43
N PHE A 44 19.89 -7.79 5.96
CA PHE A 44 20.38 -8.06 7.31
C PHE A 44 21.87 -7.67 7.29
N THR A 45 22.29 -6.81 8.20
CA THR A 45 23.71 -6.47 8.28
C THR A 45 24.41 -7.66 8.91
N SER A 46 25.21 -8.40 8.14
CA SER A 46 26.06 -9.48 8.67
C SER A 46 26.86 -8.92 9.83
N THR A 47 26.55 -9.30 11.07
CA THR A 47 27.33 -8.86 12.25
C THR A 47 28.59 -9.72 12.42
N THR A 48 29.10 -10.29 11.33
CA THR A 48 30.27 -11.15 11.36
C THR A 48 31.26 -10.63 10.34
N ASP A 49 32.31 -9.97 10.86
CA ASP A 49 33.60 -9.82 10.20
C ASP A 49 34.13 -11.21 9.83
N SER A 50 33.67 -11.78 8.72
CA SER A 50 34.36 -12.83 8.00
C SER A 50 33.84 -12.88 6.57
N ALA A 51 34.79 -12.55 5.70
CA ALA A 51 34.61 -12.44 4.28
C ALA A 51 33.93 -13.69 3.69
N THR A 52 33.11 -13.44 2.66
CA THR A 52 32.70 -14.42 1.64
C THR A 52 31.41 -15.20 1.92
N HIS A 53 30.29 -14.53 2.20
CA HIS A 53 28.99 -15.06 1.78
C HIS A 53 28.09 -13.90 1.34
N ASN A 54 28.06 -13.67 0.03
CA ASN A 54 26.95 -12.95 -0.61
C ASN A 54 25.82 -13.99 -0.71
N SER A 55 24.80 -13.90 0.13
CA SER A 55 23.51 -14.53 -0.17
C SER A 55 22.44 -13.45 -0.12
N GLU A 56 21.58 -13.49 -1.12
CA GLU A 56 20.49 -12.55 -1.40
C GLU A 56 19.32 -12.73 -0.40
N THR A 57 19.61 -13.18 0.82
CA THR A 57 18.66 -13.64 1.83
C THR A 57 19.16 -13.31 3.23
N PHE A 58 18.25 -13.34 4.20
CA PHE A 58 18.34 -13.09 5.65
C PHE A 58 19.51 -13.75 6.44
N ASP A 59 20.53 -14.32 5.78
CA ASP A 59 21.64 -15.07 6.36
C ASP A 59 22.62 -14.23 7.21
N ALA A 60 22.38 -12.94 7.34
CA ALA A 60 23.29 -12.02 8.01
C ALA A 60 23.10 -11.93 9.55
N GLY A 61 22.06 -12.56 10.11
CA GLY A 61 21.71 -12.39 11.52
C GLY A 61 22.37 -13.34 12.52
N LEU A 62 23.00 -14.43 12.08
CA LEU A 62 23.38 -15.54 12.96
C LEU A 62 24.90 -15.83 12.90
N SER A 63 25.51 -16.17 14.03
CA SER A 63 26.93 -16.54 14.11
C SER A 63 27.21 -17.90 13.45
N ASP A 64 28.44 -18.12 13.00
CA ASP A 64 28.86 -19.37 12.31
C ASP A 64 28.56 -20.67 13.10
N GLU A 65 28.54 -20.59 14.44
CA GLU A 65 28.16 -21.70 15.32
C GLU A 65 26.66 -22.04 15.25
N VAL A 66 25.80 -21.06 15.01
CA VAL A 66 24.37 -21.30 14.78
C VAL A 66 24.18 -21.94 13.41
N TRP A 67 24.96 -21.55 12.40
CA TRP A 67 24.84 -22.05 11.03
C TRP A 67 25.27 -23.50 10.81
N THR A 68 26.12 -24.04 11.67
CA THR A 68 26.64 -25.42 11.60
C THR A 68 25.82 -26.42 12.44
N SER A 69 24.77 -25.96 13.12
CA SER A 69 23.96 -26.78 14.02
C SER A 69 22.74 -27.40 13.30
N PRO A 70 22.28 -28.61 13.66
CA PRO A 70 21.04 -29.19 13.12
C PRO A 70 19.78 -28.34 13.33
N VAL A 71 19.79 -27.42 14.31
CA VAL A 71 18.69 -26.47 14.55
C VAL A 71 18.72 -25.26 13.60
N ALA A 72 19.82 -25.03 12.88
CA ALA A 72 19.97 -23.92 11.93
C ALA A 72 18.91 -23.97 10.83
N ASP A 73 18.68 -25.16 10.28
CA ASP A 73 17.73 -25.36 9.17
C ASP A 73 16.28 -25.14 9.62
N ASP A 74 15.95 -25.48 10.86
CA ASP A 74 14.64 -25.18 11.46
C ASP A 74 14.45 -23.67 11.65
N TYR A 75 15.49 -22.95 12.09
CA TYR A 75 15.46 -21.49 12.17
C TYR A 75 15.32 -20.82 10.80
N ARG A 76 16.10 -21.24 9.78
CA ARG A 76 15.96 -20.75 8.40
C ARG A 76 14.53 -20.95 7.89
N THR A 77 14.02 -22.16 8.01
CA THR A 77 12.66 -22.51 7.56
C THR A 77 11.60 -21.64 8.21
N LYS A 78 11.72 -21.34 9.52
CA LYS A 78 10.78 -20.48 10.23
C LYS A 78 10.88 -19.01 9.82
N ILE A 79 12.09 -18.52 9.58
CA ILE A 79 12.34 -17.16 9.10
C ILE A 79 11.77 -17.01 7.69
N ASP A 80 12.09 -17.94 6.78
CA ASP A 80 11.58 -17.96 5.41
C ASP A 80 10.04 -18.03 5.38
N ALA A 81 9.44 -18.86 6.23
CA ALA A 81 7.98 -18.95 6.34
C ALA A 81 7.34 -17.66 6.87
N ALA A 82 7.98 -16.99 7.84
CA ALA A 82 7.51 -15.72 8.37
C ALA A 82 7.62 -14.59 7.33
N ASP A 83 8.74 -14.56 6.59
CA ASP A 83 8.99 -13.61 5.51
C ASP A 83 7.98 -13.79 4.38
N SER A 84 7.86 -15.00 3.81
CA SER A 84 6.87 -15.32 2.79
C SER A 84 5.45 -14.98 3.23
N GLY A 85 5.08 -15.30 4.48
CA GLY A 85 3.77 -14.97 5.03
C GLY A 85 3.50 -13.47 5.14
N ALA A 86 4.52 -12.67 5.48
CA ALA A 86 4.41 -11.22 5.51
C ALA A 86 4.30 -10.62 4.09
N TYR A 87 5.04 -11.18 3.13
CA TYR A 87 4.94 -10.80 1.72
C TYR A 87 3.54 -11.03 1.16
N ASP A 88 2.98 -12.21 1.39
CA ASP A 88 1.64 -12.57 0.93
C ASP A 88 0.60 -11.65 1.57
N ALA A 89 0.66 -11.45 2.89
CA ALA A 89 -0.29 -10.59 3.59
C ALA A 89 -0.26 -9.13 3.11
N ILE A 90 0.93 -8.56 2.86
CA ILE A 90 1.04 -7.21 2.29
C ILE A 90 0.54 -7.19 0.84
N GLY A 91 0.80 -8.24 0.08
CA GLY A 91 0.26 -8.43 -1.27
C GLY A 91 -1.26 -8.37 -1.30
N ASP A 92 -1.91 -9.13 -0.42
CA ASP A 92 -3.37 -9.17 -0.28
C ASP A 92 -3.93 -7.79 0.08
N ILE A 93 -3.33 -7.09 1.06
CA ILE A 93 -3.73 -5.73 1.44
C ILE A 93 -3.64 -4.77 0.24
N VAL A 94 -2.56 -4.83 -0.54
CA VAL A 94 -2.41 -3.97 -1.74
C VAL A 94 -3.45 -4.30 -2.80
N SER A 95 -3.78 -5.58 -2.97
CA SER A 95 -4.83 -6.03 -3.90
C SER A 95 -6.20 -5.49 -3.48
N ASP A 96 -6.60 -5.73 -2.23
CA ASP A 96 -7.89 -5.29 -1.70
C ASP A 96 -8.07 -3.76 -1.79
N LEU A 97 -7.00 -3.00 -1.48
CA LEU A 97 -7.02 -1.55 -1.60
C LEU A 97 -7.06 -1.06 -3.05
N THR A 98 -6.48 -1.82 -3.98
CA THR A 98 -6.56 -1.51 -5.42
C THR A 98 -7.97 -1.75 -5.95
N ASP A 99 -8.61 -2.85 -5.54
CA ASP A 99 -10.00 -3.14 -5.90
C ASP A 99 -10.96 -2.09 -5.31
N ALA A 100 -10.73 -1.69 -4.05
CA ALA A 100 -11.46 -0.60 -3.43
C ALA A 100 -11.27 0.73 -4.18
N GLU A 101 -10.04 1.10 -4.54
CA GLU A 101 -9.75 2.29 -5.34
C GLU A 101 -10.47 2.25 -6.71
N ASN A 102 -10.41 1.12 -7.41
CA ASN A 102 -11.08 0.94 -8.70
C ASN A 102 -12.60 1.08 -8.59
N ALA A 103 -13.21 0.56 -7.51
CA ALA A 103 -14.65 0.71 -7.28
C ALA A 103 -15.09 2.18 -7.15
N PHE A 104 -14.25 3.06 -6.59
CA PHE A 104 -14.52 4.50 -6.57
C PHE A 104 -14.42 5.13 -7.97
N TYR A 105 -13.43 4.74 -8.76
CA TYR A 105 -13.30 5.23 -10.14
C TYR A 105 -14.45 4.76 -11.04
N ASP A 106 -14.83 3.49 -10.95
CA ASP A 106 -15.95 2.90 -11.71
C ASP A 106 -17.29 3.55 -11.35
N ALA A 107 -17.45 3.99 -10.10
CA ALA A 107 -18.61 4.74 -9.64
C ALA A 107 -18.56 6.24 -9.98
N GLY A 108 -17.48 6.73 -10.60
CA GLY A 108 -17.28 8.15 -10.90
C GLY A 108 -17.07 9.02 -9.65
N LEU A 109 -16.65 8.42 -8.54
CA LEU A 109 -16.51 9.07 -7.23
C LEU A 109 -15.09 9.59 -6.95
N GLY A 110 -14.26 9.76 -7.99
CA GLY A 110 -12.92 10.33 -7.87
C GLY A 110 -12.93 11.78 -7.37
N VAL A 111 -13.96 12.53 -7.77
CA VAL A 111 -14.29 13.85 -7.25
C VAL A 111 -15.77 13.89 -6.86
N VAL A 112 -16.09 14.67 -5.84
CA VAL A 112 -17.46 14.79 -5.30
C VAL A 112 -17.79 16.28 -5.10
N PRO A 113 -19.08 16.66 -5.08
CA PRO A 113 -19.47 18.03 -4.72
C PRO A 113 -18.90 18.45 -3.36
N GLU A 114 -18.44 19.69 -3.23
CA GLU A 114 -17.82 20.22 -1.99
C GLU A 114 -18.74 20.11 -0.76
N ASP A 115 -20.06 20.14 -0.97
CA ASP A 115 -21.09 20.01 0.06
C ASP A 115 -21.53 18.55 0.33
N SER A 116 -20.96 17.58 -0.39
CA SER A 116 -21.25 16.17 -0.21
C SER A 116 -20.65 15.63 1.10
N ALA A 117 -21.36 14.70 1.76
CA ALA A 117 -20.83 13.96 2.90
C ALA A 117 -19.56 13.13 2.58
N LEU A 118 -19.21 12.98 1.31
CA LEU A 118 -17.98 12.33 0.85
C LEU A 118 -16.79 13.31 0.73
N ALA A 119 -17.05 14.62 0.69
CA ALA A 119 -16.03 15.67 0.64
C ALA A 119 -15.35 15.91 2.00
N VAL A 120 -15.98 15.44 3.09
CA VAL A 120 -15.50 15.58 4.46
C VAL A 120 -15.37 14.21 5.12
N TRP A 121 -14.37 14.08 5.99
CA TRP A 121 -14.35 12.95 6.92
C TRP A 121 -15.50 13.14 7.92
N PRO A 122 -16.23 12.08 8.32
CA PRO A 122 -17.18 12.23 9.41
C PRO A 122 -16.43 12.72 10.65
N SER A 123 -16.70 13.97 11.05
CA SER A 123 -16.24 14.51 12.33
C SER A 123 -16.94 13.72 13.42
N SER A 124 -16.15 12.99 14.22
CA SER A 124 -16.61 12.26 15.41
C SER A 124 -17.44 13.13 16.34
#